data_AF-A0A7W7N8I5-F1
#
_entry.id   AF-A0A7W7N8I5-F1
#
_cell.length_a   1.000
_cell.length_b   1.000
_cell.length_c   1.000
_cell.angle_alpha   90.00
_cell.angle_beta   90.00
_cell.angle_gamma   90.00
#
_symmetry.space_group_name_H-M   'P 1'
#
loop_
_entity.id
_entity.type
_entity.pdbx_description
1 polymer ?
#
loop_
_entity_poly.entity_id
_entity_poly.type
_entity_poly.pdbx_seq_one_letter_code
_entity_poly.pdbx_strand_id
1 'polypeptide(L)'
;MNKLFSTILFVLFGTLFSLGQNNLDSSNTWDKIIIRDSNGGFSYFESDFQIKRQDFLLTGLNKPDSIIKKIDPKLAAELVDLIVKTKDSVSFKNPLLSFGRDSVWLINNAERLWKEYTRNWKRTKQMDSIAISTIKDYKKANQAASSIEGSRSTDDYPLIVVGIIKDNDTLSAYTVGQRPYMLPWIIKKRKVYNSRISELLAELLPDQNQSNKERLSGKDFNSSLVSSIYNSFLNDKDNYLEAQQKYPRTFKALEKNFEISKAEIMDMSSIEWGKNFGGECLEMSLKDLSISKNIEFYTISGANEIFSTKRSIISNKENLINLLQENPVYKYTLNCNNCLGEIHWVKSKSFSKKAQNHFKEDLQEAGIDKNKYDGQYKDAIFFELTEHRNSQRSFSRWIFLKNKTLILWELKGNFLMNLPKELLENQGFICKEIIF
;
A
#
# COMPACT_ATOMS: atom_id res chain seq x y z
N MET A 1 -24.51 -17.85 -22.30
CA MET A 1 -23.78 -18.73 -23.25
C MET A 1 -22.41 -18.20 -23.69
N ASN A 2 -21.84 -17.14 -23.08
CA ASN A 2 -20.61 -16.50 -23.59
C ASN A 2 -19.33 -16.79 -22.78
N LYS A 3 -19.40 -17.57 -21.69
CA LYS A 3 -18.20 -17.90 -20.87
C LYS A 3 -17.31 -18.96 -21.51
N LEU A 4 -17.86 -19.91 -22.27
CA LEU A 4 -17.08 -20.99 -22.90
C LEU A 4 -16.28 -20.53 -24.14
N PHE A 5 -16.77 -19.51 -24.85
CA PHE A 5 -16.09 -18.95 -26.02
C PHE A 5 -14.82 -18.15 -25.65
N SER A 6 -14.78 -17.55 -24.45
CA SER A 6 -13.64 -16.77 -23.97
C SER A 6 -12.38 -17.62 -23.73
N THR A 7 -12.53 -18.84 -23.20
CA THR A 7 -11.39 -19.73 -22.95
C THR A 7 -10.89 -20.40 -24.24
N ILE A 8 -11.78 -20.61 -25.23
CA ILE A 8 -11.45 -21.28 -26.50
C ILE A 8 -10.76 -20.32 -27.49
N LEU A 9 -11.07 -19.01 -27.47
CA LEU A 9 -10.38 -18.01 -28.30
C LEU A 9 -8.93 -17.72 -27.82
N PHE A 10 -8.69 -17.78 -26.51
CA PHE A 10 -7.33 -17.69 -25.92
C PHE A 10 -6.44 -18.88 -26.31
N VAL A 11 -7.02 -20.06 -26.51
CA VAL A 11 -6.29 -21.28 -26.89
C VAL A 11 -6.02 -21.34 -28.40
N LEU A 12 -6.93 -20.85 -29.25
CA LEU A 12 -6.78 -20.90 -30.71
C LEU A 12 -5.77 -19.87 -31.28
N PHE A 13 -5.58 -18.72 -30.62
CA PHE A 13 -4.50 -17.79 -30.99
C PHE A 13 -3.17 -18.12 -30.30
N GLY A 14 -3.19 -18.78 -29.13
CA GLY A 14 -2.00 -19.39 -28.55
C GLY A 14 -1.35 -20.37 -29.54
N THR A 15 -2.14 -21.13 -30.31
CA THR A 15 -1.61 -22.09 -31.30
C THR A 15 -1.12 -21.46 -32.62
N LEU A 16 -1.68 -20.31 -33.04
CA LEU A 16 -1.21 -19.62 -34.27
C LEU A 16 0.07 -18.78 -34.04
N PHE A 17 0.34 -18.34 -32.81
CA PHE A 17 1.57 -17.63 -32.43
C PHE A 17 2.66 -18.53 -31.81
N SER A 18 2.41 -19.84 -31.68
CA SER A 18 3.39 -20.83 -31.19
C SER A 18 4.23 -21.47 -32.29
N LEU A 19 3.90 -21.28 -33.56
CA LEU A 19 4.63 -21.84 -34.70
C LEU A 19 5.63 -20.80 -35.19
N GLY A 20 6.86 -20.91 -34.68
CA GLY A 20 8.01 -20.08 -35.04
C GLY A 20 8.52 -19.26 -33.84
N GLN A 21 9.50 -19.79 -33.12
CA GLN A 21 10.28 -19.03 -32.13
C GLN A 21 11.78 -19.09 -32.45
N ASN A 22 12.17 -19.14 -33.73
CA ASN A 22 13.55 -19.40 -34.12
C ASN A 22 14.27 -18.18 -34.71
N ASN A 23 15.21 -17.64 -33.93
CA ASN A 23 16.38 -16.83 -34.36
C ASN A 23 16.11 -15.59 -35.24
N LEU A 24 15.29 -14.66 -34.74
CA LEU A 24 15.41 -13.25 -35.12
C LEU A 24 16.59 -12.62 -34.36
N ASP A 25 17.78 -12.62 -34.97
CA ASP A 25 19.01 -12.03 -34.37
C ASP A 25 19.34 -10.61 -34.85
N SER A 26 18.52 -10.02 -35.74
CA SER A 26 18.76 -8.65 -36.22
C SER A 26 17.48 -7.80 -36.31
N SER A 27 17.52 -6.63 -35.66
CA SER A 27 16.42 -5.66 -35.60
C SER A 27 16.09 -4.97 -36.93
N ASN A 28 16.94 -5.13 -37.93
CA ASN A 28 16.79 -4.57 -39.27
C ASN A 28 16.18 -5.56 -40.28
N THR A 29 15.51 -6.64 -39.86
CA THR A 29 15.04 -7.68 -40.79
C THR A 29 13.58 -8.10 -40.64
N TRP A 30 12.71 -7.25 -40.08
CA TRP A 30 11.25 -7.53 -40.01
C TRP A 30 10.52 -7.10 -41.29
N ASP A 31 9.35 -7.71 -41.56
CA ASP A 31 8.48 -7.40 -42.70
C ASP A 31 7.24 -6.62 -42.29
N LYS A 32 6.58 -7.06 -41.21
CA LYS A 32 5.41 -6.39 -40.64
C LYS A 32 5.33 -6.54 -39.13
N ILE A 33 4.67 -5.58 -38.49
CA ILE A 33 4.28 -5.61 -37.07
C ILE A 33 2.75 -5.73 -37.03
N ILE A 34 2.23 -6.65 -36.24
CA ILE A 34 0.81 -6.76 -35.91
C ILE A 34 0.61 -6.34 -34.46
N ILE A 35 -0.38 -5.51 -34.19
CA ILE A 35 -0.74 -5.05 -32.85
C ILE A 35 -2.21 -5.37 -32.61
N ARG A 36 -2.49 -6.16 -31.57
CA ARG A 36 -3.85 -6.36 -31.04
C ARG A 36 -4.01 -5.55 -29.78
N ASP A 37 -5.03 -4.71 -29.75
CA ASP A 37 -5.45 -3.92 -28.61
C ASP A 37 -6.85 -4.35 -28.19
N SER A 38 -7.00 -4.89 -26.98
CA SER A 38 -8.26 -5.48 -26.54
C SER A 38 -8.52 -5.29 -25.06
N ASN A 39 -9.78 -5.42 -24.69
CA ASN A 39 -10.23 -5.40 -23.30
C ASN A 39 -11.41 -6.34 -23.10
N GLY A 40 -11.30 -7.26 -22.14
CA GLY A 40 -12.33 -8.26 -21.83
C GLY A 40 -13.31 -7.87 -20.71
N GLY A 41 -13.16 -6.68 -20.12
CA GLY A 41 -14.00 -6.20 -19.01
C GLY A 41 -15.32 -5.59 -19.43
N PHE A 42 -15.89 -4.72 -18.58
CA PHE A 42 -17.16 -4.02 -18.84
C PHE A 42 -17.18 -3.21 -20.15
N SER A 43 -16.02 -2.73 -20.60
CA SER A 43 -15.84 -1.99 -21.85
C SER A 43 -15.20 -2.88 -22.91
N TYR A 44 -15.90 -3.92 -23.34
CA TYR A 44 -15.38 -4.87 -24.33
C TYR A 44 -15.02 -4.18 -25.64
N PHE A 45 -13.78 -4.36 -26.10
CA PHE A 45 -13.35 -3.99 -27.43
C PHE A 45 -12.19 -4.88 -27.90
N GLU A 46 -12.04 -4.97 -29.22
CA GLU A 46 -10.91 -5.64 -29.88
C GLU A 46 -10.60 -4.91 -31.19
N SER A 47 -9.36 -4.45 -31.31
CA SER A 47 -8.85 -3.71 -32.46
C SER A 47 -7.52 -4.31 -32.90
N ASP A 48 -7.45 -4.74 -34.15
CA ASP A 48 -6.25 -5.30 -34.76
C ASP A 48 -5.67 -4.33 -35.80
N PHE A 49 -4.39 -4.01 -35.64
CA PHE A 49 -3.63 -3.10 -36.50
C PHE A 49 -2.42 -3.81 -37.11
N GLN A 50 -1.96 -3.29 -38.25
CA GLN A 50 -0.70 -3.71 -38.86
C GLN A 50 0.13 -2.51 -39.32
N ILE A 51 1.45 -2.68 -39.30
CA ILE A 51 2.43 -1.77 -39.88
C ILE A 51 3.32 -2.59 -40.80
N LYS A 52 3.41 -2.24 -42.08
CA LYS A 52 4.33 -2.87 -43.03
C LYS A 52 5.61 -2.05 -43.13
N ARG A 53 6.76 -2.71 -43.19
CA ARG A 53 8.06 -2.02 -43.26
C ARG A 53 8.24 -1.21 -44.54
N GLN A 54 7.66 -1.66 -45.65
CA GLN A 54 7.83 -1.03 -46.96
C GLN A 54 7.31 0.41 -47.00
N ASP A 55 6.23 0.70 -46.27
CA ASP A 55 5.46 1.95 -46.38
C ASP A 55 5.32 2.69 -45.04
N PHE A 56 5.55 2.00 -43.92
CA PHE A 56 5.36 2.50 -42.56
C PHE A 56 3.95 3.09 -42.35
N LEU A 57 2.94 2.46 -42.96
CA LEU A 57 1.54 2.86 -42.78
C LEU A 57 0.89 1.97 -41.73
N LEU A 58 0.30 2.61 -40.71
CA LEU A 58 -0.60 1.94 -39.79
C LEU A 58 -1.97 1.78 -40.46
N THR A 59 -2.41 0.54 -40.60
CA THR A 59 -3.71 0.17 -41.19
C THR A 59 -4.44 -0.80 -40.28
N GLY A 60 -5.76 -0.93 -40.45
CA GLY A 60 -6.50 -2.00 -39.78
C GLY A 60 -6.18 -3.35 -40.42
N LEU A 61 -6.00 -4.40 -39.63
CA LEU A 61 -5.69 -5.73 -40.15
C LEU A 61 -6.78 -6.23 -41.12
N ASN A 62 -8.04 -5.97 -40.79
CA ASN A 62 -9.22 -6.33 -41.59
C ASN A 62 -9.55 -5.31 -42.70
N LYS A 63 -8.87 -4.16 -42.75
CA LYS A 63 -9.07 -3.08 -43.73
C LYS A 63 -7.71 -2.51 -44.16
N PRO A 64 -6.90 -3.30 -44.88
CA PRO A 64 -5.51 -2.95 -45.19
C PRO A 64 -5.38 -1.69 -46.05
N ASP A 65 -6.41 -1.34 -46.83
CA ASP A 65 -6.41 -0.14 -47.68
C ASP A 65 -6.81 1.14 -46.93
N SER A 66 -7.31 1.00 -45.69
CA SER A 66 -7.68 2.14 -44.84
C SER A 66 -6.47 2.59 -44.02
N ILE A 67 -5.76 3.60 -44.54
CA ILE A 67 -4.64 4.25 -43.85
C ILE A 67 -5.15 5.00 -42.62
N ILE A 68 -4.70 4.61 -41.44
CA ILE A 68 -5.03 5.25 -40.17
C ILE A 68 -4.04 6.39 -39.91
N LYS A 69 -2.74 6.10 -40.02
CA LYS A 69 -1.66 7.05 -39.74
C LYS A 69 -0.35 6.61 -40.39
N LYS A 70 0.49 7.57 -40.78
CA LYS A 70 1.89 7.32 -41.17
C LYS A 70 2.77 7.24 -39.92
N ILE A 71 3.59 6.20 -39.83
CA ILE A 71 4.47 5.92 -38.70
C ILE A 71 5.89 6.43 -38.99
N ASP A 72 6.55 7.01 -37.99
CA ASP A 72 7.98 7.29 -38.07
C ASP A 72 8.76 5.97 -38.09
N PRO A 73 9.55 5.67 -39.14
CA PRO A 73 10.37 4.47 -39.21
C PRO A 73 11.23 4.22 -37.98
N LYS A 74 11.70 5.28 -37.29
CA LYS A 74 12.51 5.17 -36.09
C LYS A 74 11.75 4.53 -34.93
N LEU A 75 10.47 4.87 -34.73
CA LEU A 75 9.64 4.32 -33.66
C LEU A 75 9.42 2.82 -33.86
N ALA A 76 9.07 2.41 -35.08
CA ALA A 76 8.87 1.01 -35.42
C ALA A 76 10.18 0.21 -35.28
N ALA A 77 11.30 0.76 -35.75
CA ALA A 77 12.61 0.12 -35.62
C ALA A 77 13.04 -0.02 -34.15
N GLU A 78 12.85 1.02 -33.32
CA GLU A 78 13.17 0.98 -31.89
C GLU A 78 12.32 -0.06 -31.15
N LEU A 79 11.01 -0.13 -31.43
CA LEU A 79 10.12 -1.12 -30.83
C LEU A 79 10.58 -2.55 -31.16
N VAL A 80 10.90 -2.80 -32.43
CA VAL A 80 11.43 -4.10 -32.87
C VAL A 80 12.76 -4.39 -32.19
N ASP A 81 13.66 -3.42 -32.11
CA ASP A 81 14.96 -3.57 -31.45
C ASP A 81 14.82 -4.00 -30.00
N LEU A 82 13.95 -3.31 -29.24
CA LEU A 82 13.71 -3.61 -27.82
C LEU A 82 13.14 -5.01 -27.61
N ILE A 83 12.16 -5.43 -28.43
CA ILE A 83 11.53 -6.75 -28.31
C ILE A 83 12.51 -7.86 -28.76
N VAL A 84 13.20 -7.68 -29.89
CA VAL A 84 14.13 -8.66 -30.46
C VAL A 84 15.37 -8.83 -29.60
N LYS A 85 16.01 -7.72 -29.21
CA LYS A 85 17.25 -7.73 -28.40
C LYS A 85 16.99 -7.81 -26.91
N THR A 86 15.76 -8.12 -26.47
CA THR A 86 15.48 -8.40 -25.06
C THR A 86 16.44 -9.49 -24.58
N LYS A 87 17.47 -9.08 -23.83
CA LYS A 87 18.38 -9.98 -23.13
C LYS A 87 17.71 -10.45 -21.85
N ASP A 88 18.17 -11.59 -21.36
CA ASP A 88 17.71 -12.22 -20.12
C ASP A 88 17.40 -11.21 -19.02
N SER A 89 16.13 -11.16 -18.63
CA SER A 89 15.50 -10.38 -17.56
C SER A 89 16.37 -9.27 -16.95
N VAL A 90 16.06 -8.01 -17.24
CA VAL A 90 16.41 -6.93 -16.31
C VAL A 90 15.73 -7.31 -15.00
N SER A 91 16.51 -7.76 -14.01
CA SER A 91 15.94 -8.16 -12.73
C SER A 91 15.18 -6.94 -12.18
N PHE A 92 13.96 -7.15 -11.70
CA PHE A 92 13.13 -6.11 -11.09
C PHE A 92 13.69 -5.61 -9.74
N LYS A 93 15.01 -5.69 -9.53
CA LYS A 93 15.70 -5.11 -8.38
C LYS A 93 15.69 -3.57 -8.43
N ASN A 94 15.51 -2.98 -9.61
CA ASN A 94 15.45 -1.52 -9.82
C ASN A 94 14.19 -1.08 -10.59
N PRO A 95 13.00 -1.13 -9.97
CA PRO A 95 11.72 -0.70 -10.57
C PRO A 95 11.77 0.67 -11.25
N LEU A 96 12.44 1.67 -10.67
CA LEU A 96 12.50 3.01 -11.27
C LEU A 96 13.16 2.99 -12.67
N LEU A 97 14.25 2.24 -12.82
CA LEU A 97 14.93 2.11 -14.11
C LEU A 97 14.04 1.41 -15.14
N SER A 98 13.18 0.49 -14.69
CA SER A 98 12.17 -0.15 -15.56
C SER A 98 11.14 0.83 -16.10
N PHE A 99 10.93 1.95 -15.41
CA PHE A 99 10.11 3.08 -15.86
C PHE A 99 10.92 4.16 -16.58
N GLY A 100 12.20 3.89 -16.91
CA GLY A 100 13.10 4.84 -17.56
C GLY A 100 13.42 6.06 -16.68
N ARG A 101 13.41 5.89 -15.35
CA ARG A 101 13.73 6.95 -14.38
C ARG A 101 14.94 6.56 -13.56
N ASP A 102 15.82 7.51 -13.32
CA ASP A 102 17.02 7.35 -12.50
C ASP A 102 17.10 8.42 -11.41
N SER A 103 18.19 8.42 -10.65
CA SER A 103 18.42 9.43 -9.60
C SER A 103 18.52 10.84 -10.15
N VAL A 104 19.11 11.03 -11.34
CA VAL A 104 19.24 12.35 -11.98
C VAL A 104 17.86 12.89 -12.34
N TRP A 105 16.99 12.06 -12.90
CA TRP A 105 15.61 12.43 -13.19
C TRP A 105 14.86 12.85 -11.92
N LEU A 106 15.00 12.11 -10.81
CA LEU A 106 14.38 12.48 -9.53
C LEU A 106 14.88 13.84 -9.04
N ILE A 107 16.19 14.07 -9.06
CA ILE A 107 16.81 15.34 -8.64
C ILE A 107 16.22 16.51 -9.42
N ASN A 108 16.09 16.36 -10.74
CA ASN A 108 15.62 17.42 -11.64
C ASN A 108 14.10 17.63 -11.61
N ASN A 109 13.31 16.63 -11.17
CA ASN A 109 11.86 16.67 -11.26
C ASN A 109 11.14 16.73 -9.90
N ALA A 110 11.80 16.46 -8.77
CA ALA A 110 11.15 16.33 -7.47
C ALA A 110 10.23 17.51 -7.08
N GLU A 111 10.67 18.75 -7.33
CA GLU A 111 9.87 19.94 -7.02
C GLU A 111 8.59 20.02 -7.86
N ARG A 112 8.71 19.77 -9.16
CA ARG A 112 7.59 19.75 -10.10
C ARG A 112 6.62 18.63 -9.74
N LEU A 113 7.12 17.42 -9.49
CA LEU A 113 6.33 16.25 -9.11
C LEU A 113 5.52 16.50 -7.84
N TRP A 114 6.17 17.03 -6.80
CA TRP A 114 5.49 17.36 -5.55
C TRP A 114 4.42 18.43 -5.74
N LYS A 115 4.74 19.51 -6.47
CA LYS A 115 3.82 20.61 -6.74
C LYS A 115 2.59 20.17 -7.56
N GLU A 116 2.77 19.31 -8.55
CA GLU A 116 1.69 18.74 -9.36
C GLU A 116 0.76 17.86 -8.51
N TYR A 117 1.33 16.97 -7.69
CA TYR A 117 0.56 16.05 -6.84
C TYR A 117 -0.30 16.79 -5.80
N THR A 118 0.19 17.91 -5.27
CA THR A 118 -0.40 18.63 -4.14
C THR A 118 -1.02 19.98 -4.50
N ARG A 119 -1.35 20.19 -5.79
CA ARG A 119 -1.79 21.49 -6.33
C ARG A 119 -2.89 22.19 -5.52
N ASN A 120 -3.77 21.43 -4.87
CA ASN A 120 -4.92 21.95 -4.13
C ASN A 120 -4.79 21.80 -2.60
N TRP A 121 -3.61 21.44 -2.09
CA TRP A 121 -3.41 21.15 -0.67
C TRP A 121 -2.89 22.39 0.06
N LYS A 122 -3.35 22.60 1.30
CA LYS A 122 -2.73 23.57 2.21
C LYS A 122 -1.46 22.95 2.77
N ARG A 123 -0.29 23.46 2.38
CA ARG A 123 1.01 22.89 2.75
C ARG A 123 1.89 23.88 3.48
N THR A 124 2.84 23.33 4.23
CA THR A 124 3.85 24.09 4.95
C THR A 124 5.17 24.01 4.20
N LYS A 125 5.99 25.06 4.25
CA LYS A 125 7.35 25.05 3.63
C LYS A 125 8.21 23.92 4.18
N GLN A 126 7.99 23.54 5.44
CA GLN A 126 8.68 22.43 6.07
C GLN A 126 8.32 21.09 5.40
N MET A 127 7.02 20.83 5.20
CA MET A 127 6.57 19.61 4.54
C MET A 127 7.05 19.54 3.09
N ASP A 128 7.05 20.67 2.38
CA ASP A 128 7.59 20.73 1.01
C ASP A 128 9.05 20.30 0.95
N SER A 129 9.90 20.81 1.86
CA SER A 129 11.31 20.44 1.93
C SER A 129 11.50 18.94 2.21
N ILE A 130 10.73 18.38 3.15
CA ILE A 130 10.77 16.96 3.51
C ILE A 130 10.33 16.08 2.32
N ALA A 131 9.23 16.45 1.66
CA ALA A 131 8.69 15.71 0.53
C ALA A 131 9.67 15.74 -0.65
N ILE A 132 10.20 16.91 -1.02
CA ILE A 132 11.16 17.05 -2.12
C ILE A 132 12.42 16.24 -1.82
N SER A 133 12.95 16.30 -0.60
CA SER A 133 14.11 15.49 -0.18
C SER A 133 13.81 13.99 -0.29
N THR A 134 12.63 13.57 0.13
CA THR A 134 12.19 12.16 0.09
C THR A 134 11.99 11.66 -1.34
N ILE A 135 11.48 12.48 -2.26
CA ILE A 135 11.37 12.13 -3.68
C ILE A 135 12.76 11.99 -4.32
N LYS A 136 13.72 12.82 -3.92
CA LYS A 136 15.12 12.73 -4.40
C LYS A 136 15.85 11.49 -3.88
N ASP A 137 15.39 10.88 -2.78
CA ASP A 137 15.96 9.65 -2.24
C ASP A 137 15.64 8.45 -3.16
N TYR A 138 16.65 8.05 -3.94
CA TYR A 138 16.52 6.96 -4.91
C TYR A 138 16.09 5.64 -4.26
N LYS A 139 16.53 5.33 -3.05
CA LYS A 139 16.17 4.06 -2.39
C LYS A 139 14.68 4.04 -2.05
N LYS A 140 14.17 5.12 -1.46
CA LYS A 140 12.74 5.26 -1.13
C LYS A 140 11.88 5.31 -2.37
N ALA A 141 12.27 6.10 -3.37
CA ALA A 141 11.55 6.20 -4.63
C ALA A 141 11.53 4.86 -5.38
N ASN A 142 12.62 4.08 -5.35
CA ASN A 142 12.67 2.74 -5.94
C ASN A 142 11.76 1.75 -5.19
N GLN A 143 11.71 1.82 -3.86
CA GLN A 143 10.76 1.02 -3.06
C GLN A 143 9.31 1.37 -3.40
N ALA A 144 8.98 2.66 -3.50
CA ALA A 144 7.65 3.11 -3.91
C ALA A 144 7.30 2.65 -5.33
N ALA A 145 8.25 2.72 -6.26
CA ALA A 145 8.06 2.26 -7.63
C ALA A 145 7.77 0.75 -7.74
N SER A 146 8.24 -0.09 -6.81
CA SER A 146 7.84 -1.51 -6.76
C SER A 146 6.34 -1.71 -6.58
N SER A 147 5.69 -0.85 -5.78
CA SER A 147 4.27 -0.99 -5.42
C SER A 147 3.29 -0.61 -6.52
N ILE A 148 3.75 0.11 -7.55
CA ILE A 148 2.92 0.56 -8.68
C ILE A 148 3.05 -0.38 -9.89
N GLU A 149 3.91 -1.39 -9.82
CA GLU A 149 4.07 -2.39 -10.87
C GLU A 149 2.83 -3.29 -10.97
N GLY A 150 2.25 -3.39 -12.16
CA GLY A 150 1.24 -4.41 -12.45
C GLY A 150 0.03 -4.35 -11.54
N SER A 151 -0.39 -3.13 -11.12
CA SER A 151 -1.62 -2.92 -10.38
C SER A 151 -2.75 -3.73 -11.03
N ARG A 152 -3.53 -4.48 -10.26
CA ARG A 152 -4.59 -5.33 -10.80
C ARG A 152 -5.93 -4.72 -10.47
N SER A 153 -6.68 -4.36 -11.50
CA SER A 153 -8.13 -4.19 -11.40
C SER A 153 -8.79 -5.54 -11.69
N THR A 154 -9.85 -5.89 -10.95
CA THR A 154 -10.54 -7.18 -11.08
C THR A 154 -11.58 -7.20 -12.20
N ASP A 155 -11.96 -6.03 -12.71
CA ASP A 155 -13.17 -5.87 -13.54
C ASP A 155 -12.85 -5.40 -14.98
N ASP A 156 -11.57 -5.17 -15.24
CA ASP A 156 -11.04 -4.55 -16.44
C ASP A 156 -9.87 -5.43 -16.90
N TYR A 157 -9.99 -6.13 -18.03
CA TYR A 157 -9.05 -7.16 -18.47
C TYR A 157 -8.32 -6.71 -19.75
N PRO A 158 -7.40 -5.73 -19.66
CA PRO A 158 -6.72 -5.21 -20.82
C PRO A 158 -5.70 -6.22 -21.34
N LEU A 159 -5.55 -6.27 -22.66
CA LEU A 159 -4.57 -7.10 -23.34
C LEU A 159 -4.01 -6.35 -24.54
N ILE A 160 -2.69 -6.25 -24.59
CA ILE A 160 -1.95 -5.87 -25.79
C ILE A 160 -1.11 -7.06 -26.23
N VAL A 161 -1.18 -7.40 -27.52
CA VAL A 161 -0.28 -8.35 -28.16
C VAL A 161 0.42 -7.67 -29.34
N VAL A 162 1.72 -7.88 -29.46
CA VAL A 162 2.56 -7.41 -30.56
C VAL A 162 3.22 -8.62 -31.19
N GLY A 163 3.00 -8.81 -32.48
CA GLY A 163 3.69 -9.81 -33.30
C GLY A 163 4.65 -9.14 -34.28
N ILE A 164 5.94 -9.45 -34.18
CA ILE A 164 6.96 -9.04 -35.16
C ILE A 164 7.16 -10.20 -36.11
N ILE A 165 6.86 -9.98 -37.39
CA ILE A 165 6.86 -11.03 -38.40
C ILE A 165 8.00 -10.80 -39.37
N LYS A 166 8.73 -11.88 -39.64
CA LYS A 166 9.77 -11.98 -40.68
C LYS A 166 9.58 -13.30 -41.40
N ASP A 167 9.42 -13.25 -42.71
CA ASP A 167 9.12 -14.41 -43.54
C ASP A 167 7.91 -15.18 -42.96
N ASN A 168 8.17 -16.37 -42.39
CA ASN A 168 7.17 -17.22 -41.74
C ASN A 168 7.39 -17.37 -40.21
N ASP A 169 8.31 -16.61 -39.62
CA ASP A 169 8.58 -16.62 -38.16
C ASP A 169 7.92 -15.43 -37.47
N THR A 170 7.42 -15.65 -36.24
CA THR A 170 6.74 -14.59 -35.47
C THR A 170 7.23 -14.50 -34.04
N LEU A 171 7.92 -13.40 -33.72
CA LEU A 171 8.24 -13.08 -32.34
C LEU A 171 7.08 -12.32 -31.69
N SER A 172 6.46 -12.92 -30.67
CA SER A 172 5.35 -12.31 -29.94
C SER A 172 5.77 -11.72 -28.58
N ALA A 173 5.22 -10.56 -28.28
CA ALA A 173 5.28 -9.89 -26.98
C ALA A 173 3.86 -9.53 -26.55
N TYR A 174 3.50 -9.71 -25.28
CA TYR A 174 2.18 -9.31 -24.80
C TYR A 174 2.21 -8.78 -23.37
N THR A 175 1.19 -8.03 -22.99
CA THR A 175 0.98 -7.60 -21.61
C THR A 175 -0.49 -7.60 -21.23
N VAL A 176 -0.74 -7.89 -19.96
CA VAL A 176 -2.05 -7.78 -19.29
C VAL A 176 -1.99 -6.83 -18.08
N GLY A 177 -0.90 -6.07 -17.96
CA GLY A 177 -0.73 -5.10 -16.88
C GLY A 177 -1.71 -3.93 -17.00
N GLN A 178 -2.04 -3.28 -15.89
CA GLN A 178 -2.88 -2.08 -15.89
C GLN A 178 -2.01 -0.81 -16.01
N ARG A 179 -2.37 0.26 -15.30
CA ARG A 179 -1.58 1.48 -15.20
C ARG A 179 -0.52 1.35 -14.09
N PRO A 180 0.61 2.06 -14.20
CA PRO A 180 1.12 2.73 -15.40
C PRO A 180 1.89 1.76 -16.31
N TYR A 181 1.96 2.08 -17.61
CA TYR A 181 2.78 1.39 -18.62
C TYR A 181 2.43 -0.07 -18.93
N MET A 182 1.38 -0.66 -18.37
CA MET A 182 1.03 -2.07 -18.59
C MET A 182 2.24 -3.01 -18.46
N LEU A 183 2.99 -2.89 -17.36
CA LEU A 183 4.08 -3.82 -17.06
C LEU A 183 3.60 -5.00 -16.19
N PRO A 184 4.26 -6.17 -16.25
CA PRO A 184 5.34 -6.53 -17.16
C PRO A 184 4.87 -6.92 -18.58
N TRP A 185 5.77 -6.78 -19.54
CA TRP A 185 5.68 -7.48 -20.82
C TRP A 185 6.10 -8.94 -20.68
N ILE A 186 5.47 -9.83 -21.42
CA ILE A 186 5.86 -11.22 -21.57
C ILE A 186 6.43 -11.43 -22.97
N ILE A 187 7.73 -11.71 -23.03
CA ILE A 187 8.49 -11.91 -24.28
C ILE A 187 9.24 -13.24 -24.13
N LYS A 188 9.08 -14.17 -25.08
CA LYS A 188 9.69 -15.52 -25.01
C LYS A 188 9.44 -16.22 -23.64
N LYS A 189 8.20 -16.10 -23.12
CA LYS A 189 7.75 -16.61 -21.81
C LYS A 189 8.45 -16.00 -20.58
N ARG A 190 9.18 -14.88 -20.74
CA ARG A 190 9.87 -14.18 -19.65
C ARG A 190 9.23 -12.82 -19.39
N LYS A 191 9.22 -12.40 -18.12
CA LYS A 191 8.80 -11.05 -17.72
C LYS A 191 9.88 -10.03 -18.07
N VAL A 192 9.46 -8.96 -18.71
CA VAL A 192 10.31 -7.84 -19.16
C VAL A 192 9.72 -6.55 -18.62
N TYR A 193 10.55 -5.82 -17.90
CA TYR A 193 10.20 -4.57 -17.23
C TYR A 193 10.86 -3.40 -17.94
N ASN A 194 10.22 -2.95 -19.03
CA ASN A 194 10.71 -1.86 -19.84
C ASN A 194 9.53 -1.00 -20.32
N SER A 195 9.32 0.16 -19.69
CA SER A 195 8.26 1.09 -20.04
C SER A 195 8.37 1.65 -21.45
N ARG A 196 9.58 1.69 -22.04
CA ARG A 196 9.79 2.23 -23.38
C ARG A 196 9.04 1.44 -24.45
N ILE A 197 8.89 0.11 -24.26
CA ILE A 197 8.06 -0.72 -25.15
C ILE A 197 6.61 -0.21 -25.15
N SER A 198 6.09 0.09 -23.97
CA SER A 198 4.73 0.60 -23.78
C SER A 198 4.56 2.01 -24.35
N GLU A 199 5.52 2.90 -24.09
CA GLU A 199 5.51 4.26 -24.63
C GLU A 199 5.48 4.28 -26.16
N LEU A 200 6.36 3.49 -26.80
CA LEU A 200 6.39 3.34 -28.26
C LEU A 200 5.05 2.83 -28.80
N LEU A 201 4.46 1.82 -28.18
CA LEU A 201 3.17 1.31 -28.60
C LEU A 201 2.04 2.33 -28.42
N ALA A 202 2.05 3.11 -27.34
CA ALA A 202 1.10 4.20 -27.17
C ALA A 202 1.21 5.23 -28.30
N GLU A 203 2.42 5.57 -28.75
CA GLU A 203 2.65 6.50 -29.88
C GLU A 203 2.18 5.93 -31.23
N LEU A 204 2.29 4.61 -31.41
CA LEU A 204 1.83 3.89 -32.61
C LEU A 204 0.30 3.77 -32.66
N LEU A 205 -0.36 3.52 -31.53
CA LEU A 205 -1.80 3.34 -31.48
C LEU A 205 -2.57 4.63 -31.85
N PRO A 206 -3.69 4.52 -32.57
CA PRO A 206 -4.53 5.68 -32.89
C PRO A 206 -5.21 6.23 -31.63
N ASP A 207 -5.60 7.51 -31.67
CA ASP A 207 -6.44 8.10 -30.63
C ASP A 207 -7.88 7.61 -30.80
N GLN A 208 -8.24 6.58 -30.03
CA GLN A 208 -9.58 5.99 -30.02
C GLN A 208 -10.14 5.96 -28.61
N ASN A 209 -11.45 6.13 -28.48
CA ASN A 209 -12.15 6.07 -27.17
C ASN A 209 -12.02 4.69 -26.50
N GLN A 210 -11.89 3.63 -27.30
CA GLN A 210 -11.73 2.24 -26.85
C GLN A 210 -10.33 1.75 -27.22
N SER A 211 -9.35 2.05 -26.37
CA SER A 211 -7.95 1.64 -26.55
C SER A 211 -7.22 1.58 -25.22
N ASN A 212 -6.20 0.71 -25.13
CA ASN A 212 -5.26 0.69 -24.01
C ASN A 212 -4.14 1.75 -24.13
N LYS A 213 -4.14 2.60 -25.16
CA LYS A 213 -3.14 3.65 -25.40
C LYS A 213 -2.81 4.49 -24.15
N GLU A 214 -3.80 4.93 -23.39
CA GLU A 214 -3.56 5.72 -22.18
C GLU A 214 -2.89 4.89 -21.06
N ARG A 215 -3.21 3.59 -20.95
CA ARG A 215 -2.55 2.70 -19.98
C ARG A 215 -1.07 2.52 -20.33
N LEU A 216 -0.80 2.34 -21.62
CA LEU A 216 0.56 2.17 -22.18
C LEU A 216 1.42 3.44 -22.06
N SER A 217 0.84 4.63 -22.18
CA SER A 217 1.59 5.89 -22.19
C SER A 217 2.21 6.26 -20.84
N GLY A 218 1.75 5.65 -19.74
CA GLY A 218 2.22 5.97 -18.39
C GLY A 218 1.83 7.36 -17.91
N LYS A 219 0.76 7.95 -18.45
CA LYS A 219 0.24 9.28 -18.07
C LYS A 219 0.12 9.49 -16.56
N ASP A 220 -0.28 8.45 -15.82
CA ASP A 220 -0.48 8.49 -14.37
C ASP A 220 0.76 8.06 -13.56
N PHE A 221 1.89 7.82 -14.21
CA PHE A 221 3.10 7.35 -13.51
C PHE A 221 3.56 8.33 -12.44
N ASN A 222 3.66 9.62 -12.77
CA ASN A 222 4.18 10.63 -11.85
C ASN A 222 3.30 10.77 -10.60
N SER A 223 1.97 10.86 -10.77
CA SER A 223 1.04 10.95 -9.65
C SER A 223 1.04 9.67 -8.81
N SER A 224 1.07 8.50 -9.46
CA SER A 224 1.13 7.19 -8.76
C SER A 224 2.42 7.03 -7.96
N LEU A 225 3.56 7.44 -8.53
CA LEU A 225 4.85 7.41 -7.85
C LEU A 225 4.85 8.30 -6.60
N VAL A 226 4.42 9.56 -6.75
CA VAL A 226 4.38 10.50 -5.61
C VAL A 226 3.36 10.06 -4.57
N SER A 227 2.20 9.53 -4.98
CA SER A 227 1.21 8.97 -4.05
C SER A 227 1.77 7.79 -3.25
N SER A 228 2.47 6.87 -3.92
CA SER A 228 3.13 5.74 -3.26
C SER A 228 4.24 6.21 -2.29
N ILE A 229 5.05 7.19 -2.68
CA ILE A 229 6.04 7.81 -1.80
C ILE A 229 5.36 8.46 -0.59
N TYR A 230 4.26 9.18 -0.82
CA TYR A 230 3.53 9.89 0.21
C TYR A 230 2.99 8.91 1.27
N ASN A 231 2.24 7.91 0.81
CA ASN A 231 1.64 6.90 1.68
C ASN A 231 2.69 6.08 2.44
N SER A 232 3.85 5.80 1.82
CA SER A 232 4.88 4.96 2.44
C SER A 232 5.80 5.71 3.40
N PHE A 233 6.04 7.01 3.18
CA PHE A 233 7.13 7.73 3.87
C PHE A 233 6.78 9.11 4.41
N LEU A 234 5.68 9.73 3.96
CA LEU A 234 5.37 11.13 4.26
C LEU A 234 4.10 11.29 5.08
N ASN A 235 3.09 10.43 4.92
CA ASN A 235 1.77 10.58 5.53
C ASN A 235 1.85 10.80 7.05
N ASP A 236 2.53 9.91 7.79
CA ASP A 236 2.71 10.03 9.23
C ASP A 236 3.40 11.36 9.64
N LYS A 237 4.33 11.85 8.81
CA LYS A 237 5.05 13.09 9.08
C LYS A 237 4.20 14.32 8.81
N ASP A 238 3.39 14.28 7.75
CA ASP A 238 2.46 15.34 7.39
C ASP A 238 1.38 15.47 8.48
N ASN A 239 0.77 14.34 8.87
CA ASN A 239 -0.18 14.23 9.98
C ASN A 239 0.39 14.81 11.29
N TYR A 240 1.64 14.46 11.61
CA TYR A 240 2.32 15.00 12.79
C TYR A 240 2.46 16.53 12.74
N LEU A 241 2.91 17.07 11.59
CA LEU A 241 3.15 18.50 11.44
C LEU A 241 1.83 19.28 11.47
N GLU A 242 0.77 18.77 10.86
CA GLU A 242 -0.56 19.38 10.92
C GLU A 242 -1.07 19.42 12.37
N ALA A 243 -1.00 18.27 13.07
CA ALA A 243 -1.40 18.17 14.47
C ALA A 243 -0.59 19.12 15.37
N GLN A 244 0.73 19.22 15.16
CA GLN A 244 1.60 20.10 15.92
C GLN A 244 1.26 21.58 15.71
N GLN A 245 0.95 21.97 14.48
CA GLN A 245 0.57 23.35 14.15
C GLN A 245 -0.80 23.72 14.71
N LYS A 246 -1.75 22.79 14.71
CA LYS A 246 -3.08 23.01 15.28
C LYS A 246 -3.08 23.06 16.80
N TYR A 247 -2.25 22.23 17.45
CA TYR A 247 -2.21 22.11 18.92
C TYR A 247 -0.81 22.35 19.55
N PRO A 248 -0.14 23.48 19.27
CA PRO A 248 1.26 23.69 19.64
C PRO A 248 1.51 23.68 21.16
N ARG A 249 0.54 24.17 21.94
CA ARG A 249 0.62 24.15 23.41
C ARG A 249 0.51 22.75 24.00
N THR A 250 -0.20 21.85 23.32
CA THR A 250 -0.32 20.44 23.73
C THR A 250 0.99 19.72 23.47
N PHE A 251 1.54 19.84 22.26
CA PHE A 251 2.84 19.27 21.90
C PHE A 251 3.95 19.74 22.84
N LYS A 252 4.13 21.06 23.00
CA LYS A 252 5.16 21.63 23.89
C LYS A 252 5.09 21.13 25.33
N ALA A 253 3.90 20.78 25.83
CA ALA A 253 3.74 20.26 27.18
C ALA A 253 4.00 18.75 27.27
N LEU A 254 3.59 17.98 26.26
CA LEU A 254 3.85 16.55 26.18
C LEU A 254 5.34 16.26 25.93
N GLU A 255 5.99 17.03 25.05
CA GLU A 255 7.43 16.92 24.71
C GLU A 255 8.37 17.06 25.91
N LYS A 256 7.90 17.64 27.04
CA LYS A 256 8.66 17.70 28.29
C LYS A 256 8.74 16.36 29.03
N ASN A 257 7.82 15.45 28.73
CA ASN A 257 7.61 14.20 29.47
C ASN A 257 7.62 12.96 28.57
N PHE A 258 7.47 13.15 27.26
CA PHE A 258 7.31 12.11 26.26
C PHE A 258 7.99 12.52 24.95
N GLU A 259 8.53 11.54 24.23
CA GLU A 259 8.71 11.61 22.80
C GLU A 259 7.36 11.35 22.12
N ILE A 260 6.90 12.27 21.28
CA ILE A 260 5.68 12.08 20.48
C ILE A 260 6.09 11.37 19.20
N SER A 261 5.83 10.06 19.13
CA SER A 261 6.25 9.22 18.01
C SER A 261 5.28 9.29 16.82
N LYS A 262 3.99 9.49 17.09
CA LYS A 262 2.93 9.69 16.10
C LYS A 262 1.90 10.67 16.61
N ALA A 263 1.33 11.46 15.70
CA ALA A 263 0.19 12.30 15.99
C ALA A 263 -0.63 12.51 14.70
N GLU A 264 -1.94 12.44 14.80
CA GLU A 264 -2.84 12.60 13.66
C GLU A 264 -4.16 13.24 14.09
N ILE A 265 -4.71 14.07 13.22
CA ILE A 265 -6.07 14.58 13.33
C ILE A 265 -6.94 13.73 12.41
N MET A 266 -7.89 13.02 12.97
CA MET A 266 -8.76 12.13 12.19
C MET A 266 -10.20 12.17 12.69
N ASP A 267 -11.07 11.60 11.86
CA ASP A 267 -12.45 11.36 12.24
C ASP A 267 -12.55 10.15 13.18
N MET A 268 -13.31 10.33 14.26
CA MET A 268 -13.44 9.36 15.33
C MET A 268 -13.90 7.97 14.85
N SER A 269 -13.06 6.95 15.03
CA SER A 269 -13.42 5.55 14.71
C SER A 269 -12.97 4.49 15.73
N SER A 270 -12.37 4.89 16.86
CA SER A 270 -11.89 3.94 17.89
C SER A 270 -13.00 3.34 18.77
N ILE A 271 -12.84 2.04 19.07
CA ILE A 271 -13.57 1.25 20.07
C ILE A 271 -13.63 1.94 21.44
N GLU A 272 -12.66 2.78 21.76
CA GLU A 272 -12.55 3.41 23.08
C GLU A 272 -13.31 4.74 23.21
N TRP A 273 -13.75 5.36 22.12
CA TRP A 273 -14.32 6.70 22.19
C TRP A 273 -15.85 6.74 22.02
N GLY A 274 -16.38 6.00 21.06
CA GLY A 274 -17.81 5.64 21.00
C GLY A 274 -18.86 6.75 20.89
N LYS A 275 -18.50 8.00 20.63
CA LYS A 275 -19.45 9.09 20.36
C LYS A 275 -18.93 10.00 19.24
N ASN A 276 -19.88 10.49 18.42
CA ASN A 276 -19.66 11.34 17.25
C ASN A 276 -18.80 10.69 16.16
N PHE A 277 -19.39 9.72 15.44
CA PHE A 277 -18.88 9.34 14.13
C PHE A 277 -18.71 10.61 13.28
N GLY A 278 -17.50 10.90 12.81
CA GLY A 278 -17.16 12.13 12.07
C GLY A 278 -16.83 13.36 12.94
N GLY A 279 -16.66 13.21 14.26
CA GLY A 279 -16.11 14.26 15.10
C GLY A 279 -14.58 14.24 15.05
N GLU A 280 -13.96 15.41 14.84
CA GLU A 280 -12.51 15.54 14.79
C GLU A 280 -11.85 15.23 16.16
N CYS A 281 -10.87 14.33 16.16
CA CYS A 281 -10.04 14.01 17.32
C CYS A 281 -8.55 14.06 17.01
N LEU A 282 -7.76 14.29 18.06
CA LEU A 282 -6.31 14.16 18.06
C LEU A 282 -5.94 12.81 18.66
N GLU A 283 -5.31 11.96 17.85
CA GLU A 283 -4.69 10.71 18.28
C GLU A 283 -3.17 10.88 18.40
N MET A 284 -2.57 10.32 19.45
CA MET A 284 -1.11 10.42 19.67
C MET A 284 -0.54 9.15 20.30
N SER A 285 0.63 8.74 19.83
CA SER A 285 1.49 7.72 20.49
C SER A 285 2.64 8.41 21.21
N LEU A 286 2.66 8.28 22.53
CA LEU A 286 3.60 8.95 23.43
C LEU A 286 4.56 7.94 24.06
N LYS A 287 5.87 8.14 23.89
CA LYS A 287 6.90 7.26 24.46
C LYS A 287 7.65 7.97 25.57
N ASP A 288 7.89 7.26 26.66
CA ASP A 288 8.81 7.72 27.70
C ASP A 288 10.00 6.76 27.73
N LEU A 289 11.10 7.19 27.11
CA LEU A 289 12.30 6.35 26.99
C LEU A 289 12.96 6.06 28.34
N SER A 290 12.61 6.78 29.41
CA SER A 290 13.05 6.45 30.77
C SER A 290 12.33 5.23 31.36
N ILE A 291 11.13 4.91 30.84
CA ILE A 291 10.36 3.73 31.22
C ILE A 291 10.82 2.53 30.40
N SER A 292 10.65 2.58 29.07
CA SER A 292 11.08 1.53 28.15
C SER A 292 10.86 1.96 26.71
N LYS A 293 11.71 1.46 25.80
CA LYS A 293 11.49 1.60 24.35
C LYS A 293 10.29 0.76 23.83
N ASN A 294 9.86 -0.24 24.61
CA ASN A 294 8.79 -1.18 24.25
C ASN A 294 7.43 -0.78 24.80
N ILE A 295 7.33 0.31 25.57
CA ILE A 295 6.08 0.78 26.17
C ILE A 295 5.72 2.14 25.59
N GLU A 296 4.48 2.30 25.15
CA GLU A 296 3.93 3.58 24.74
C GLU A 296 2.56 3.83 25.35
N PHE A 297 2.20 5.11 25.46
CA PHE A 297 0.87 5.56 25.84
C PHE A 297 0.14 6.04 24.60
N TYR A 298 -0.96 5.37 24.28
CA TYR A 298 -1.83 5.76 23.18
C TYR A 298 -2.94 6.65 23.71
N THR A 299 -3.08 7.86 23.16
CA THR A 299 -4.08 8.83 23.61
C THR A 299 -5.01 9.23 22.47
N ILE A 300 -6.31 9.31 22.76
CA ILE A 300 -7.32 9.86 21.86
C ILE A 300 -8.02 11.01 22.58
N SER A 301 -8.21 12.15 21.92
CA SER A 301 -8.92 13.29 22.46
C SER A 301 -9.71 14.05 21.41
N GLY A 302 -11.03 14.16 21.58
CA GLY A 302 -11.81 15.17 20.86
C GLY A 302 -11.36 16.59 21.22
N ALA A 303 -11.58 17.56 20.31
CA ALA A 303 -11.08 18.93 20.43
C ALA A 303 -11.26 19.59 21.81
N ASN A 304 -12.43 19.39 22.45
CA ASN A 304 -12.76 19.98 23.74
C ASN A 304 -12.08 19.32 24.95
N GLU A 305 -11.49 18.14 24.76
CA GLU A 305 -10.94 17.29 25.83
C GLU A 305 -9.42 17.16 25.75
N ILE A 306 -8.79 17.70 24.70
CA ILE A 306 -7.33 17.66 24.50
C ILE A 306 -6.58 18.18 25.74
N PHE A 307 -7.03 19.28 26.34
CA PHE A 307 -6.33 19.84 27.51
C PHE A 307 -6.41 18.92 28.74
N SER A 308 -7.58 18.32 29.01
CA SER A 308 -7.77 17.45 30.16
C SER A 308 -7.07 16.10 29.98
N THR A 309 -7.11 15.50 28.79
CA THR A 309 -6.36 14.27 28.48
C THR A 309 -4.86 14.48 28.62
N LYS A 310 -4.32 15.55 28.02
CA LYS A 310 -2.91 15.93 28.14
C LYS A 310 -2.46 16.08 29.59
N ARG A 311 -3.22 16.84 30.39
CA ARG A 311 -2.85 17.08 31.80
C ARG A 311 -2.90 15.79 32.61
N SER A 312 -3.90 14.95 32.37
CA SER A 312 -4.10 13.73 33.13
C SER A 312 -3.08 12.64 32.81
N ILE A 313 -2.65 12.49 31.54
CA ILE A 313 -1.62 11.48 31.22
C ILE A 313 -0.27 11.86 31.85
N ILE A 314 0.10 13.14 31.80
CA ILE A 314 1.34 13.64 32.44
C ILE A 314 1.32 13.35 33.95
N SER A 315 0.18 13.56 34.62
CA SER A 315 0.10 13.36 36.08
C SER A 315 -0.05 11.90 36.52
N ASN A 316 -0.53 11.00 35.65
CA ASN A 316 -0.84 9.61 36.03
C ASN A 316 0.16 8.59 35.49
N LYS A 317 1.08 8.96 34.58
CA LYS A 317 1.99 8.00 33.94
C LYS A 317 2.75 7.12 34.93
N GLU A 318 3.34 7.69 35.98
CA GLU A 318 4.13 6.91 36.94
C GLU A 318 3.27 5.95 37.76
N ASN A 319 2.07 6.39 38.16
CA ASN A 319 1.12 5.53 38.86
C ASN A 319 0.69 4.34 38.00
N LEU A 320 0.44 4.56 36.70
CA LEU A 320 0.11 3.49 35.77
C LEU A 320 1.24 2.48 35.64
N ILE A 321 2.48 2.95 35.48
CA ILE A 321 3.64 2.05 35.39
C ILE A 321 3.84 1.28 36.68
N ASN A 322 3.74 1.92 37.85
CA ASN A 322 3.89 1.25 39.14
C ASN A 322 2.85 0.13 39.34
N LEU A 323 1.62 0.31 38.84
CA LEU A 323 0.59 -0.74 38.86
C LEU A 323 0.92 -1.94 37.95
N LEU A 324 1.72 -1.72 36.91
CA LEU A 324 2.09 -2.73 35.91
C LEU A 324 3.42 -3.42 36.20
N GLN A 325 4.29 -2.86 37.04
CA GLN A 325 5.64 -3.36 37.27
C GLN A 325 5.71 -4.86 37.58
N GLU A 326 4.76 -5.37 38.36
CA GLU A 326 4.69 -6.79 38.72
C GLU A 326 3.85 -7.65 37.76
N ASN A 327 3.21 -7.06 36.76
CA ASN A 327 2.33 -7.76 35.84
C ASN A 327 3.15 -8.61 34.84
N PRO A 328 2.82 -9.91 34.65
CA PRO A 328 3.57 -10.81 33.77
C PRO A 328 3.55 -10.39 32.30
N VAL A 329 2.43 -9.84 31.80
CA VAL A 329 2.30 -9.33 30.43
C VAL A 329 3.21 -8.12 30.22
N TYR A 330 3.22 -7.21 31.21
CA TYR A 330 4.11 -6.05 31.18
C TYR A 330 5.60 -6.45 31.23
N LYS A 331 5.98 -7.33 32.16
CA LYS A 331 7.36 -7.87 32.26
C LYS A 331 7.81 -8.58 30.99
N TYR A 332 6.92 -9.36 30.37
CA TYR A 332 7.20 -10.00 29.09
C TYR A 332 7.49 -8.95 28.01
N THR A 333 6.66 -7.91 27.93
CA THR A 333 6.81 -6.81 26.97
C THR A 333 8.16 -6.10 27.12
N LEU A 334 8.61 -5.87 28.35
CA LEU A 334 9.91 -5.23 28.62
C LEU A 334 11.10 -6.07 28.11
N ASN A 335 11.00 -7.40 28.17
CA ASN A 335 12.09 -8.31 27.82
C ASN A 335 12.05 -8.79 26.35
N CYS A 336 10.98 -8.49 25.62
CA CYS A 336 10.79 -8.91 24.24
C CYS A 336 11.29 -7.85 23.25
N ASN A 337 12.32 -8.16 22.47
CA ASN A 337 12.95 -7.20 21.54
C ASN A 337 12.05 -6.69 20.42
N ASN A 338 11.03 -7.46 20.03
CA ASN A 338 10.11 -7.13 18.93
C ASN A 338 8.67 -6.94 19.42
N CYS A 339 8.49 -6.56 20.68
CA CYS A 339 7.19 -6.30 21.26
C CYS A 339 6.94 -4.80 21.46
N LEU A 340 5.66 -4.43 21.35
CA LEU A 340 5.15 -3.12 21.73
C LEU A 340 3.96 -3.32 22.66
N GLY A 341 4.03 -2.71 23.84
CA GLY A 341 2.93 -2.60 24.79
C GLY A 341 2.34 -1.19 24.76
N GLU A 342 1.07 -1.08 24.43
CA GLU A 342 0.34 0.17 24.34
C GLU A 342 -0.59 0.29 25.55
N ILE A 343 -0.37 1.31 26.39
CA ILE A 343 -1.28 1.68 27.47
C ILE A 343 -2.22 2.74 26.91
N HIS A 344 -3.48 2.39 26.74
CA HIS A 344 -4.45 3.32 26.20
C HIS A 344 -4.85 4.35 27.26
N TRP A 345 -5.15 5.57 26.84
CA TRP A 345 -5.55 6.67 27.71
C TRP A 345 -6.56 7.60 27.03
N VAL A 346 -7.81 7.43 27.42
CA VAL A 346 -8.97 8.11 26.83
C VAL A 346 -9.75 8.83 27.93
N LYS A 347 -9.88 10.15 27.80
CA LYS A 347 -10.62 11.01 28.76
C LYS A 347 -10.18 10.84 30.22
N SER A 348 -8.87 10.81 30.47
CA SER A 348 -8.28 10.62 31.81
C SER A 348 -8.47 9.22 32.41
N LYS A 349 -8.71 8.20 31.58
CA LYS A 349 -8.85 6.80 32.02
C LYS A 349 -8.15 5.87 31.04
N SER A 350 -7.60 4.78 31.55
CA SER A 350 -7.01 3.75 30.69
C SER A 350 -8.07 2.81 30.11
N PHE A 351 -8.98 2.28 30.93
CA PHE A 351 -10.14 1.55 30.43
C PHE A 351 -11.36 2.46 30.30
N SER A 352 -11.62 2.93 29.07
CA SER A 352 -12.68 3.90 28.79
C SER A 352 -14.09 3.31 29.03
N LYS A 353 -15.11 4.17 29.24
CA LYS A 353 -16.51 3.71 29.36
C LYS A 353 -17.00 2.99 28.11
N LYS A 354 -16.49 3.35 26.93
CA LYS A 354 -16.90 2.71 25.68
C LYS A 354 -16.22 1.36 25.50
N ALA A 355 -14.92 1.28 25.80
CA ALA A 355 -14.20 0.02 25.86
C ALA A 355 -14.85 -0.95 26.87
N GLN A 356 -15.28 -0.44 28.03
CA GLN A 356 -16.08 -1.19 29.00
C GLN A 356 -17.38 -1.75 28.40
N ASN A 357 -18.13 -0.93 27.66
CA ASN A 357 -19.38 -1.38 27.05
C ASN A 357 -19.15 -2.45 25.97
N HIS A 358 -18.13 -2.30 25.11
CA HIS A 358 -17.77 -3.32 24.14
C HIS A 358 -17.32 -4.61 24.82
N PHE A 359 -16.46 -4.52 25.84
CA PHE A 359 -16.06 -5.69 26.60
C PHE A 359 -17.26 -6.41 27.25
N LYS A 360 -18.29 -5.68 27.70
CA LYS A 360 -19.54 -6.28 28.19
C LYS A 360 -20.34 -7.01 27.11
N GLU A 361 -20.36 -6.46 25.89
CA GLU A 361 -20.97 -7.12 24.73
C GLU A 361 -20.20 -8.42 24.42
N ASP A 362 -18.88 -8.36 24.37
CA ASP A 362 -18.02 -9.53 24.09
C ASP A 362 -18.08 -10.59 25.21
N LEU A 363 -18.24 -10.19 26.47
CA LEU A 363 -18.50 -11.12 27.58
C LEU A 363 -19.79 -11.91 27.33
N GLN A 364 -20.85 -11.22 26.93
CA GLN A 364 -22.15 -11.83 26.66
C GLN A 364 -22.06 -12.79 25.46
N GLU A 365 -21.36 -12.42 24.39
CA GLU A 365 -21.11 -13.28 23.23
C GLU A 365 -20.29 -14.52 23.60
N ALA A 366 -19.34 -14.40 24.53
CA ALA A 366 -18.56 -15.50 25.09
C ALA A 366 -19.34 -16.36 26.12
N GLY A 367 -20.63 -16.08 26.38
CA GLY A 367 -21.46 -16.81 27.34
C GLY A 367 -21.14 -16.51 28.81
N ILE A 368 -20.46 -15.40 29.09
CA ILE A 368 -20.12 -14.92 30.43
C ILE A 368 -21.12 -13.82 30.83
N ASP A 369 -21.48 -13.72 32.11
CA ASP A 369 -22.31 -12.62 32.59
C ASP A 369 -21.62 -11.27 32.32
N LYS A 370 -22.28 -10.42 31.52
CA LYS A 370 -21.83 -9.06 31.19
C LYS A 370 -21.59 -8.17 32.41
N ASN A 371 -22.18 -8.50 33.57
CA ASN A 371 -22.02 -7.75 34.81
C ASN A 371 -20.97 -8.34 35.76
N LYS A 372 -20.28 -9.43 35.37
CA LYS A 372 -19.30 -10.16 36.20
C LYS A 372 -18.28 -9.25 36.90
N TYR A 373 -17.82 -8.20 36.21
CA TYR A 373 -16.79 -7.28 36.73
C TYR A 373 -17.33 -5.88 37.07
N ASP A 374 -18.65 -5.73 37.26
CA ASP A 374 -19.23 -4.45 37.64
C ASP A 374 -18.64 -3.91 38.94
N GLY A 375 -18.34 -2.60 38.95
CA GLY A 375 -17.63 -1.94 40.05
C GLY A 375 -16.10 -2.12 40.03
N GLN A 376 -15.56 -3.06 39.25
CA GLN A 376 -14.12 -3.35 39.22
C GLN A 376 -13.37 -2.59 38.11
N TYR A 377 -14.09 -1.97 37.16
CA TYR A 377 -13.49 -1.20 36.06
C TYR A 377 -12.89 0.16 36.50
N LYS A 378 -13.14 0.58 37.74
CA LYS A 378 -12.52 1.80 38.28
C LYS A 378 -11.01 1.58 38.40
N ASP A 379 -10.23 2.45 37.76
CA ASP A 379 -8.77 2.38 37.69
C ASP A 379 -8.23 1.15 36.95
N ALA A 380 -9.08 0.45 36.19
CA ALA A 380 -8.64 -0.64 35.32
C ALA A 380 -7.77 -0.08 34.17
N ILE A 381 -6.76 -0.86 33.81
CA ILE A 381 -5.81 -0.52 32.75
C ILE A 381 -6.13 -1.38 31.53
N PHE A 382 -6.24 -0.73 30.38
CA PHE A 382 -6.36 -1.37 29.09
C PHE A 382 -4.99 -1.37 28.39
N PHE A 383 -4.54 -2.55 27.99
CA PHE A 383 -3.20 -2.78 27.46
C PHE A 383 -3.25 -3.64 26.21
N GLU A 384 -2.72 -3.13 25.10
CA GLU A 384 -2.53 -3.90 23.87
C GLU A 384 -1.06 -4.33 23.77
N LEU A 385 -0.83 -5.62 23.50
CA LEU A 385 0.50 -6.18 23.28
C LEU A 385 0.57 -6.69 21.84
N THR A 386 1.48 -6.12 21.05
CA THR A 386 1.82 -6.58 19.71
C THR A 386 3.23 -7.19 19.71
N GLU A 387 3.41 -8.33 19.05
CA GLU A 387 4.72 -8.95 18.80
C GLU A 387 4.93 -9.21 17.31
N HIS A 388 6.14 -8.93 16.81
CA HIS A 388 6.55 -9.23 15.44
C HIS A 388 7.61 -10.33 15.38
N ARG A 389 7.34 -11.40 14.62
CA ARG A 389 8.26 -12.52 14.40
C ARG A 389 8.19 -13.01 12.96
N ASN A 390 9.33 -13.10 12.26
CA ASN A 390 9.42 -13.65 10.91
C ASN A 390 8.37 -13.08 9.93
N SER A 391 8.19 -11.75 9.92
CA SER A 391 7.17 -11.03 9.12
C SER A 391 5.71 -11.33 9.49
N GLN A 392 5.45 -12.09 10.55
CA GLN A 392 4.13 -12.27 11.13
C GLN A 392 3.92 -11.33 12.33
N ARG A 393 2.66 -10.94 12.55
CA ARG A 393 2.22 -10.14 13.70
C ARG A 393 1.27 -11.00 14.54
N SER A 394 1.53 -11.06 15.84
CA SER A 394 0.55 -11.50 16.84
C SER A 394 0.16 -10.29 17.68
N PHE A 395 -1.11 -10.18 18.09
CA PHE A 395 -1.55 -9.14 19.02
C PHE A 395 -2.50 -9.72 20.08
N SER A 396 -2.55 -9.08 21.25
CA SER A 396 -3.47 -9.40 22.33
C SER A 396 -3.92 -8.15 23.08
N ARG A 397 -5.15 -8.17 23.59
CA ARG A 397 -5.74 -7.10 24.38
C ARG A 397 -6.02 -7.59 25.78
N TRP A 398 -5.58 -6.80 26.76
CA TRP A 398 -5.61 -7.15 28.17
C TRP A 398 -6.31 -6.09 28.98
N ILE A 399 -7.08 -6.53 29.98
CA ILE A 399 -7.65 -5.67 31.01
C ILE A 399 -7.02 -6.07 32.34
N PHE A 400 -6.35 -5.12 32.99
CA PHE A 400 -5.80 -5.28 34.32
C PHE A 400 -6.71 -4.59 35.32
N LEU A 401 -7.36 -5.39 36.18
CA LEU A 401 -8.20 -4.87 37.25
C LEU A 401 -7.36 -4.50 38.47
N LYS A 402 -7.87 -3.58 39.30
CA LYS A 402 -7.19 -3.10 40.51
C LYS A 402 -6.89 -4.21 41.53
N ASN A 403 -7.71 -5.25 41.56
CA ASN A 403 -7.50 -6.43 42.40
C ASN A 403 -6.46 -7.41 41.83
N LYS A 404 -5.68 -7.00 40.82
CA LYS A 404 -4.67 -7.78 40.09
C LYS A 404 -5.23 -8.90 39.20
N THR A 405 -6.56 -8.97 39.03
CA THR A 405 -7.16 -9.87 38.04
C THR A 405 -6.71 -9.47 36.65
N LEU A 406 -6.23 -10.46 35.90
CA LEU A 406 -5.74 -10.31 34.55
C LEU A 406 -6.74 -10.96 33.58
N ILE A 407 -7.28 -10.17 32.66
CA ILE A 407 -8.26 -10.65 31.70
C ILE A 407 -7.67 -10.53 30.29
N LEU A 408 -7.59 -11.65 29.57
CA LEU A 408 -7.35 -11.70 28.14
C LEU A 408 -8.66 -11.42 27.41
N TRP A 409 -8.79 -10.22 26.86
CA TRP A 409 -9.97 -9.79 26.12
C TRP A 409 -9.94 -10.34 24.69
N GLU A 410 -8.85 -10.12 23.95
CA GLU A 410 -8.72 -10.52 22.54
C GLU A 410 -7.33 -11.11 22.27
N LEU A 411 -7.26 -12.07 21.35
CA LEU A 411 -6.00 -12.65 20.88
C LEU A 411 -6.07 -12.95 19.39
N LYS A 412 -5.01 -12.58 18.67
CA LYS A 412 -4.76 -12.99 17.29
C LYS A 412 -3.30 -13.36 17.08
N GLY A 413 -3.06 -14.44 16.38
CA GLY A 413 -1.73 -15.03 16.20
C GLY A 413 -1.46 -16.16 17.19
N ASN A 414 -0.25 -16.73 17.14
CA ASN A 414 0.06 -18.02 17.77
C ASN A 414 1.41 -18.08 18.50
N PHE A 415 2.08 -16.94 18.71
CA PHE A 415 3.39 -16.91 19.36
C PHE A 415 3.50 -15.94 20.54
N LEU A 416 2.44 -15.21 20.88
CA LEU A 416 2.42 -14.30 22.02
C LEU A 416 2.59 -15.04 23.34
N MET A 417 3.60 -14.62 24.13
CA MET A 417 3.86 -15.09 25.50
C MET A 417 3.96 -16.62 25.68
N ASN A 418 4.04 -17.40 24.60
CA ASN A 418 3.85 -18.85 24.62
C ASN A 418 2.57 -19.29 25.36
N LEU A 419 1.46 -18.58 25.16
CA LEU A 419 0.18 -18.93 25.78
C LEU A 419 -0.23 -20.39 25.46
N PRO A 420 -0.95 -21.07 26.36
CA PRO A 420 -1.44 -22.44 26.15
C PRO A 420 -2.21 -22.59 24.83
N LYS A 421 -2.05 -23.75 24.18
CA LYS A 421 -2.65 -24.01 22.86
C LYS A 421 -4.16 -23.86 22.87
N GLU A 422 -4.83 -24.19 23.97
CA GLU A 422 -6.29 -24.07 24.11
C GLU A 422 -6.77 -22.62 24.02
N LEU A 423 -5.92 -21.64 24.35
CA LEU A 423 -6.20 -20.22 24.14
C LEU A 423 -5.92 -19.80 22.70
N LEU A 424 -4.90 -20.38 22.05
CA LEU A 424 -4.53 -20.07 20.67
C LEU A 424 -5.54 -20.60 19.63
N GLU A 425 -6.26 -21.68 19.95
CA GLU A 425 -7.32 -22.24 19.09
C GLU A 425 -8.50 -21.28 18.92
N ASN A 426 -8.73 -20.39 19.88
CA ASN A 426 -9.77 -19.37 19.83
C ASN A 426 -9.18 -18.03 19.37
N GLN A 427 -9.08 -17.83 18.05
CA GLN A 427 -8.70 -16.54 17.48
C GLN A 427 -9.88 -15.56 17.57
N GLY A 428 -9.68 -14.38 18.17
CA GLY A 428 -10.71 -13.36 18.37
C GLY A 428 -10.92 -12.98 19.83
N PHE A 429 -12.16 -12.64 20.21
CA PHE A 429 -12.54 -12.26 21.57
C PHE A 429 -12.64 -13.50 22.48
N ILE A 430 -11.75 -13.58 23.48
CA ILE A 430 -11.63 -14.72 24.40
C ILE A 430 -12.33 -14.45 25.74
N CYS A 431 -12.18 -13.23 26.26
CA CYS A 431 -12.79 -12.78 27.53
C CYS A 431 -12.50 -13.68 28.76
N LYS A 432 -11.28 -14.21 28.91
CA LYS A 432 -10.91 -15.13 30.00
C LYS A 432 -9.97 -14.51 31.03
N GLU A 433 -10.17 -14.85 32.30
CA GLU A 433 -9.19 -14.60 33.35
C GLU A 433 -7.98 -15.52 33.17
N ILE A 434 -6.77 -14.98 33.30
CA ILE A 434 -5.52 -15.71 33.15
C ILE A 434 -4.76 -15.70 34.47
N ILE A 435 -4.27 -16.87 34.87
CA ILE A 435 -3.39 -17.07 36.03
C ILE A 435 -2.04 -17.52 35.48
N PHE A 436 -0.98 -16.77 35.79
CA PHE A 436 0.40 -17.05 35.37
C PHE A 436 1.19 -17.79 36.44
#